data_AF-A0A3B9AUL2-F1
#
_entry.id   AF-A0A3B9AUL2-F1
#
_cell.length_a   1.000
_cell.length_b   1.000
_cell.length_c   1.000
_cell.angle_alpha   90.00
_cell.angle_beta   90.00
_cell.angle_gamma   90.00
#
_symmetry.space_group_name_H-M   'P 1'
#
loop_
_entity.id
_entity.type
_entity.pdbx_description
1 polymer ?
#
loop_
_entity_poly.entity_id
_entity_poly.type
_entity_poly.pdbx_seq_one_letter_code
_entity_poly.pdbx_strand_id
1 'polypeptide(L)'
;MVAQEILTNSTIIDLVKVGLDDEIITAKIKSSYNQFSTDTDSLLKLKASGVSNLVISSMLAAASNPNLVYSDPNDILAPHSGGIYYLEGEKLKKLEYTAYTGGKSSGRLLQNMTYGLTQTKNKLVLGGANSRQHFSGLSELYFYAETSDQSSFSGYDIASPNSFVLVKLDKTSNTRELEIGSANIIASNVGINGDQTVQFDFDEIAAGIYRVYFSEALAPGEYAFLHAAYLSVYVSSGMSSVGGQNRAFDFSIE
;
A
#
# COMPACT_ATOMS: atom_id res chain seq x y z
N MET A 1 -19.87 -0.78 -9.46
CA MET A 1 -19.85 0.71 -9.38
C MET A 1 -20.28 1.25 -10.72
N VAL A 2 -21.19 2.21 -10.74
CA VAL A 2 -21.50 2.97 -11.97
C VAL A 2 -20.32 3.91 -12.22
N ALA A 3 -19.81 3.98 -13.45
CA ALA A 3 -18.78 4.95 -13.80
C ALA A 3 -19.34 6.37 -13.54
N GLN A 4 -18.73 7.09 -12.60
CA GLN A 4 -19.12 8.46 -12.30
C GLN A 4 -18.63 9.38 -13.43
N GLU A 5 -19.52 10.17 -14.00
CA GLU A 5 -19.20 11.07 -15.12
C GLU A 5 -18.16 12.12 -14.69
N ILE A 6 -17.16 12.34 -15.53
CA ILE A 6 -16.08 13.31 -15.31
C ILE A 6 -16.34 14.54 -16.19
N LEU A 7 -16.45 15.70 -15.55
CA LEU A 7 -16.72 16.95 -16.27
C LEU A 7 -15.44 17.55 -16.88
N THR A 8 -15.52 17.90 -18.16
CA THR A 8 -14.45 18.56 -18.92
C THR A 8 -14.95 19.90 -19.49
N ASN A 9 -14.06 20.75 -20.02
CA ASN A 9 -14.48 22.00 -20.68
C ASN A 9 -15.50 21.73 -21.80
N SER A 10 -15.33 20.65 -22.58
CA SER A 10 -16.28 20.26 -23.62
C SER A 10 -17.63 19.86 -23.04
N THR A 11 -17.65 19.08 -21.95
CA THR A 11 -18.91 18.71 -21.28
C THR A 11 -19.69 19.96 -20.83
N ILE A 12 -19.00 20.94 -20.22
CA ILE A 12 -19.65 22.19 -19.79
C ILE A 12 -20.20 22.98 -20.99
N ILE A 13 -19.42 23.09 -22.06
CA ILE A 13 -19.84 23.76 -23.30
C ILE A 13 -21.09 23.07 -23.88
N ASP A 14 -21.14 21.75 -23.88
CA ASP A 14 -22.27 20.99 -24.42
C ASP A 14 -23.53 21.18 -23.56
N LEU A 15 -23.41 21.20 -22.22
CA LEU A 15 -24.54 21.50 -21.33
C LEU A 15 -25.11 22.91 -21.57
N VAL A 16 -24.24 23.90 -21.80
CA VAL A 16 -24.64 25.28 -22.15
C VAL A 16 -25.32 25.30 -23.53
N LYS A 17 -24.78 24.60 -24.53
CA LYS A 17 -25.35 24.54 -25.89
C LYS A 17 -26.74 23.90 -25.93
N VAL A 18 -26.99 22.92 -25.07
CA VAL A 18 -28.31 22.28 -24.91
C VAL A 18 -29.31 23.20 -24.18
N GLY A 19 -28.85 24.34 -23.65
CA GLY A 19 -29.69 25.36 -23.02
C GLY A 19 -30.04 25.02 -21.57
N LEU A 20 -29.19 24.26 -20.87
CA LEU A 20 -29.40 23.95 -19.47
C LEU A 20 -29.13 25.18 -18.60
N ASP A 21 -29.96 25.42 -17.59
CA ASP A 21 -29.84 26.59 -16.72
C ASP A 21 -28.53 26.59 -15.92
N ASP A 22 -27.96 27.79 -15.74
CA ASP A 22 -26.70 28.01 -15.01
C ASP A 22 -26.71 27.38 -13.60
N GLU A 23 -27.85 27.41 -12.91
CA GLU A 23 -28.00 26.82 -11.57
C GLU A 23 -27.86 25.29 -11.60
N ILE A 24 -28.40 24.64 -12.63
CA ILE A 24 -28.31 23.18 -12.81
C ILE A 24 -26.87 22.79 -13.16
N ILE A 25 -26.24 23.52 -14.08
CA ILE A 25 -24.83 23.30 -14.44
C ILE A 25 -23.94 23.49 -13.21
N THR A 26 -24.18 24.53 -12.42
CA THR A 26 -23.46 24.80 -11.16
C THR A 26 -23.64 23.68 -10.14
N ALA A 27 -24.87 23.17 -9.97
CA ALA A 27 -25.14 22.05 -9.08
C ALA A 27 -24.42 20.77 -9.52
N LYS A 28 -24.36 20.51 -10.83
CA LYS A 28 -23.62 19.36 -11.40
C LYS A 28 -22.12 19.50 -11.20
N ILE A 29 -21.54 20.69 -11.40
CA ILE A 29 -20.12 20.99 -11.13
C ILE A 29 -19.76 20.71 -9.67
N LYS A 30 -20.63 21.10 -8.72
CA LYS A 30 -20.38 20.92 -7.28
C LYS A 30 -20.48 19.46 -6.79
N SER A 31 -21.07 18.58 -7.58
CA SER A 31 -21.39 17.19 -7.18
C SER A 31 -20.70 16.11 -8.03
N SER A 32 -19.94 16.52 -9.06
CA SER A 32 -19.29 15.60 -9.99
C SER A 32 -17.77 15.78 -9.97
N TYR A 33 -17.05 14.71 -10.30
CA TYR A 33 -15.62 14.83 -10.53
C TYR A 33 -15.34 15.65 -11.79
N ASN A 34 -14.16 16.28 -11.85
CA ASN A 34 -13.78 17.14 -12.95
C ASN A 34 -12.32 16.99 -13.38
N GLN A 35 -12.08 17.24 -14.67
CA GLN A 35 -10.75 17.40 -15.29
C GLN A 35 -10.75 18.60 -16.24
N PHE A 36 -11.60 19.59 -16.00
CA PHE A 36 -11.58 20.80 -16.82
C PHE A 36 -10.34 21.64 -16.49
N SER A 37 -9.81 22.34 -17.50
CA SER A 37 -8.71 23.27 -17.32
C SER A 37 -9.23 24.68 -17.04
N THR A 38 -8.56 25.34 -16.09
CA THR A 38 -8.83 26.72 -15.65
C THR A 38 -7.68 27.67 -15.96
N ASP A 39 -6.74 27.27 -16.83
CA ASP A 39 -5.73 28.16 -17.38
C ASP A 39 -6.35 29.31 -18.21
N THR A 40 -5.58 30.36 -18.46
CA THR A 40 -6.06 31.58 -19.13
C THR A 40 -6.69 31.29 -20.50
N ASP A 41 -6.08 30.44 -21.33
CA ASP A 41 -6.60 30.13 -22.66
C ASP A 41 -7.90 29.34 -22.57
N SER A 42 -7.99 28.43 -21.62
CA SER A 42 -9.20 27.66 -21.34
C SER A 42 -10.35 28.55 -20.87
N LEU A 43 -10.09 29.52 -19.98
CA LEU A 43 -11.10 30.49 -19.54
C LEU A 43 -11.60 31.36 -20.69
N LEU A 44 -10.72 31.80 -21.59
CA LEU A 44 -11.09 32.56 -22.79
C LEU A 44 -11.98 31.74 -23.72
N LYS A 45 -11.64 30.46 -23.97
CA LYS A 45 -12.44 29.55 -24.79
C LYS A 45 -13.82 29.27 -24.20
N LEU A 46 -13.89 29.05 -22.89
CA LEU A 46 -15.17 28.87 -22.18
C LEU A 46 -16.05 30.12 -22.34
N LYS A 47 -15.48 31.31 -22.13
CA LYS A 47 -16.21 32.57 -22.26
C LYS A 47 -16.71 32.80 -23.70
N ALA A 48 -15.87 32.55 -24.70
CA ALA A 48 -16.23 32.66 -26.11
C ALA A 48 -17.32 31.64 -26.53
N SER A 49 -17.40 30.50 -25.85
CA SER A 49 -18.41 29.46 -26.08
C SER A 49 -19.75 29.73 -25.40
N GLY A 50 -19.92 30.91 -24.78
CA GLY A 50 -21.17 31.32 -24.14
C GLY A 50 -21.33 30.84 -22.69
N VAL A 51 -20.30 30.23 -22.10
CA VAL A 51 -20.34 29.84 -20.68
C VAL A 51 -20.39 31.09 -19.82
N SER A 52 -21.36 31.14 -18.90
CA SER A 52 -21.59 32.32 -18.07
C SER A 52 -20.49 32.50 -17.01
N ASN A 53 -20.36 33.72 -16.49
CA ASN A 53 -19.40 34.00 -15.42
C ASN A 53 -19.73 33.22 -14.14
N LEU A 54 -21.02 32.93 -13.90
CA LEU A 54 -21.47 32.15 -12.74
C LEU A 54 -20.99 30.69 -12.83
N VAL A 55 -21.10 30.09 -14.01
CA VAL A 55 -20.62 28.73 -14.28
C VAL A 55 -19.09 28.68 -14.22
N ILE A 56 -18.39 29.64 -14.85
CA ILE A 56 -16.91 29.72 -14.79
C ILE A 56 -16.41 29.87 -13.34
N SER A 57 -17.06 30.70 -12.53
CA SER A 57 -16.72 30.85 -11.11
C SER A 57 -16.89 29.53 -10.35
N SER A 58 -17.98 28.81 -10.63
CA SER A 58 -18.22 27.49 -10.04
C SER A 58 -17.19 26.45 -10.48
N MET A 59 -16.74 26.49 -11.75
CA MET A 59 -15.64 25.66 -12.24
C MET A 59 -14.35 25.97 -11.48
N LEU A 60 -13.96 27.23 -11.35
CA LEU A 60 -12.75 27.63 -10.61
C LEU A 60 -12.76 27.12 -9.16
N ALA A 61 -13.90 27.25 -8.47
CA ALA A 61 -14.06 26.73 -7.12
C ALA A 61 -13.93 25.20 -7.06
N ALA A 62 -14.53 24.47 -8.01
CA ALA A 62 -14.48 23.01 -8.04
C ALA A 62 -13.10 22.45 -8.47
N ALA A 63 -12.38 23.09 -9.40
CA ALA A 63 -11.00 22.73 -9.73
C ALA A 63 -10.04 22.97 -8.56
N SER A 64 -10.34 23.92 -7.69
CA SER A 64 -9.57 24.19 -6.47
C SER A 64 -9.92 23.25 -5.31
N ASN A 65 -10.93 22.38 -5.47
CA ASN A 65 -11.32 21.42 -4.46
C ASN A 65 -10.74 20.03 -4.78
N PRO A 66 -9.74 19.55 -4.02
CA PRO A 66 -9.10 18.26 -4.28
C PRO A 66 -10.06 17.07 -4.30
N ASN A 67 -11.19 17.16 -3.57
CA ASN A 67 -12.19 16.09 -3.53
C ASN A 67 -13.07 16.01 -4.79
N LEU A 68 -13.01 17.03 -5.66
CA LEU A 68 -13.76 17.07 -6.91
C LEU A 68 -12.86 16.93 -8.13
N VAL A 69 -11.55 17.08 -8.00
CA VAL A 69 -10.62 16.81 -9.10
C VAL A 69 -10.56 15.30 -9.30
N TYR A 70 -10.88 14.83 -10.50
CA TYR A 70 -10.73 13.42 -10.84
C TYR A 70 -9.24 13.08 -10.86
N SER A 71 -8.88 12.10 -10.05
CA SER A 71 -7.63 11.36 -10.18
C SER A 71 -7.99 9.98 -10.72
N ASP A 72 -7.31 9.52 -11.75
CA ASP A 72 -7.47 8.13 -12.19
C ASP A 72 -6.99 7.23 -11.05
N PRO A 73 -7.85 6.38 -10.46
CA PRO A 73 -7.45 5.48 -9.38
C PRO A 73 -6.41 4.44 -9.81
N ASN A 74 -6.16 4.30 -11.12
CA ASN A 74 -5.16 3.39 -11.66
C ASN A 74 -3.89 4.10 -12.17
N ASP A 75 -3.84 5.43 -12.14
CA ASP A 75 -2.63 6.16 -12.52
C ASP A 75 -1.57 6.00 -11.44
N ILE A 76 -0.49 5.30 -11.78
CA ILE A 76 0.62 5.02 -10.88
C ILE A 76 1.31 6.30 -10.38
N LEU A 77 1.40 7.33 -11.23
CA LEU A 77 2.12 8.56 -10.92
C LEU A 77 1.26 9.56 -10.13
N ALA A 78 -0.05 9.30 -10.05
CA ALA A 78 -0.94 10.09 -9.21
C ALA A 78 -0.70 9.79 -7.71
N PRO A 79 -0.90 10.76 -6.81
CA PRO A 79 -0.85 10.52 -5.38
C PRO A 79 -1.95 9.53 -4.94
N HIS A 80 -1.56 8.47 -4.24
CA HIS A 80 -2.47 7.51 -3.61
C HIS A 80 -2.29 7.51 -2.09
N SER A 81 -3.24 6.90 -1.37
CA SER A 81 -3.05 6.66 0.07
C SER A 81 -1.82 5.80 0.30
N GLY A 82 -1.06 6.08 1.36
CA GLY A 82 0.15 5.31 1.67
C GLY A 82 -0.12 3.80 1.77
N GLY A 83 0.82 3.02 1.24
CA GLY A 83 0.71 1.57 1.17
C GLY A 83 1.53 0.95 0.04
N ILE A 84 1.38 -0.37 -0.10
CA ILE A 84 1.96 -1.17 -1.17
C ILE A 84 0.84 -1.51 -2.16
N TYR A 85 1.11 -1.39 -3.45
CA TYR A 85 0.16 -1.60 -4.53
C TYR A 85 0.76 -2.47 -5.63
N TYR A 86 -0.10 -3.08 -6.44
CA TYR A 86 0.25 -3.89 -7.60
C TYR A 86 -0.72 -3.64 -8.74
N LEU A 87 -0.29 -3.91 -9.97
CA LEU A 87 -1.16 -3.92 -11.13
C LEU A 87 -1.76 -5.31 -11.34
N GLU A 88 -3.08 -5.38 -11.47
CA GLU A 88 -3.79 -6.54 -12.00
C GLU A 88 -4.40 -6.16 -13.36
N GLY A 89 -3.67 -6.47 -14.43
CA GLY A 89 -3.94 -5.88 -15.74
C GLY A 89 -3.69 -4.38 -15.69
N GLU A 90 -4.69 -3.57 -16.01
CA GLU A 90 -4.62 -2.10 -15.95
C GLU A 90 -5.10 -1.54 -14.61
N LYS A 91 -5.53 -2.40 -13.67
CA LYS A 91 -6.11 -1.95 -12.40
C LYS A 91 -5.07 -1.89 -11.31
N LEU A 92 -4.90 -0.72 -10.70
CA LEU A 92 -4.05 -0.56 -9.53
C LEU A 92 -4.82 -1.04 -8.29
N LYS A 93 -4.27 -2.00 -7.56
CA LYS A 93 -4.86 -2.56 -6.35
C LYS A 93 -3.91 -2.44 -5.17
N LYS A 94 -4.46 -2.19 -3.99
CA LYS A 94 -3.70 -2.17 -2.74
C LYS A 94 -3.41 -3.60 -2.30
N LEU A 95 -2.16 -3.85 -1.91
CA LEU A 95 -1.75 -5.05 -1.20
C LEU A 95 -2.15 -4.88 0.27
N GLU A 96 -3.06 -5.72 0.72
CA GLU A 96 -3.56 -5.68 2.09
C GLU A 96 -2.55 -6.28 3.07
N TYR A 97 -2.61 -5.83 4.32
CA TYR A 97 -1.80 -6.39 5.40
C TYR A 97 -2.56 -7.48 6.16
N THR A 98 -1.81 -8.42 6.73
CA THR A 98 -2.29 -9.40 7.70
C THR A 98 -1.66 -9.15 9.06
N ALA A 99 -2.47 -9.16 10.12
CA ALA A 99 -1.97 -9.07 11.48
C ALA A 99 -1.36 -10.40 11.96
N TYR A 100 -0.31 -10.34 12.78
CA TYR A 100 0.26 -11.53 13.39
C TYR A 100 -0.73 -12.19 14.35
N THR A 101 -0.83 -13.52 14.25
CA THR A 101 -1.74 -14.32 15.11
C THR A 101 -1.09 -14.76 16.42
N GLY A 102 0.21 -14.52 16.58
CA GLY A 102 0.98 -14.85 17.78
C GLY A 102 2.43 -15.19 17.43
N GLY A 103 3.14 -15.75 18.40
CA GLY A 103 4.47 -16.29 18.18
C GLY A 103 4.62 -17.70 18.75
N LYS A 104 5.50 -18.48 18.17
CA LYS A 104 5.82 -19.86 18.59
C LYS A 104 7.30 -19.96 18.94
N SER A 105 7.61 -20.72 19.98
CA SER A 105 8.99 -21.10 20.31
C SER A 105 9.16 -22.60 20.08
N SER A 106 10.01 -22.97 19.13
CA SER A 106 10.30 -24.37 18.79
C SER A 106 11.63 -24.82 19.38
N GLY A 107 11.80 -26.13 19.64
CA GLY A 107 13.01 -26.69 20.26
C GLY A 107 13.01 -26.73 21.81
N ARG A 108 11.93 -26.28 22.47
CA ARG A 108 11.84 -26.20 23.94
C ARG A 108 11.95 -27.56 24.65
N LEU A 109 11.45 -28.64 24.02
CA LEU A 109 11.55 -29.99 24.59
C LEU A 109 13.01 -30.45 24.68
N LEU A 110 13.77 -30.30 23.60
CA LEU A 110 15.21 -30.63 23.59
C LEU A 110 16.00 -29.68 24.51
N GLN A 111 15.64 -28.41 24.58
CA GLN A 111 16.28 -27.47 25.51
C GLN A 111 16.07 -27.89 26.97
N ASN A 112 14.86 -28.28 27.37
CA ASN A 112 14.59 -28.79 28.72
C ASN A 112 15.36 -30.08 29.02
N MET A 113 15.50 -30.98 28.03
CA MET A 113 16.29 -32.22 28.17
C MET A 113 17.80 -31.98 28.24
N THR A 114 18.29 -30.93 27.59
CA THR A 114 19.72 -30.57 27.53
C THR A 114 20.10 -29.47 28.52
N TYR A 115 19.26 -29.21 29.53
CA TYR A 115 19.45 -28.17 30.54
C TYR A 115 19.79 -26.78 29.97
N GLY A 116 19.18 -26.42 28.83
CA GLY A 116 19.34 -25.10 28.24
C GLY A 116 20.44 -24.97 27.17
N LEU A 117 21.21 -26.04 26.91
CA LEU A 117 22.33 -25.99 25.95
C LEU A 117 21.85 -25.92 24.49
N THR A 118 20.69 -26.50 24.16
CA THR A 118 20.14 -26.46 22.80
C THR A 118 19.42 -25.14 22.51
N GLN A 119 19.63 -24.61 21.30
CA GLN A 119 18.99 -23.39 20.83
C GLN A 119 17.48 -23.56 20.63
N THR A 120 16.72 -22.64 21.21
CA THR A 120 15.31 -22.41 20.88
C THR A 120 15.19 -21.36 19.80
N LYS A 121 14.31 -21.61 18.82
CA LYS A 121 13.99 -20.67 17.74
C LYS A 121 12.70 -19.95 18.05
N ASN A 122 12.73 -18.62 18.01
CA ASN A 122 11.56 -17.77 18.16
C ASN A 122 11.01 -17.45 16.78
N LYS A 123 9.73 -17.76 16.60
CA LYS A 123 9.04 -17.62 15.34
C LYS A 123 7.86 -16.69 15.47
N LEU A 124 7.75 -15.80 14.49
CA LEU A 124 6.56 -15.01 14.23
C LEU A 124 5.58 -15.83 13.39
N VAL A 125 4.27 -15.69 13.65
CA VAL A 125 3.24 -16.54 13.03
C VAL A 125 2.13 -15.72 12.40
N LEU A 126 1.93 -15.96 11.11
CA LEU A 126 0.75 -15.55 10.34
C LEU A 126 -0.21 -16.73 10.21
N GLY A 127 -1.50 -16.46 10.40
CA GLY A 127 -2.56 -17.45 10.25
C GLY A 127 -2.80 -17.81 8.78
N GLY A 128 -3.24 -19.05 8.55
CA GLY A 128 -3.52 -19.58 7.21
C GLY A 128 -2.28 -20.22 6.58
N ALA A 129 -2.50 -21.30 5.83
CA ALA A 129 -1.44 -21.99 5.08
C ALA A 129 -0.94 -21.18 3.87
N ASN A 130 -1.78 -20.28 3.34
CA ASN A 130 -1.46 -19.38 2.24
C ASN A 130 -1.91 -17.95 2.58
N SER A 131 -1.34 -16.97 1.91
CA SER A 131 -1.90 -15.61 1.87
C SER A 131 -3.30 -15.64 1.25
N ARG A 132 -4.05 -14.57 1.49
CA ARG A 132 -5.30 -14.30 0.75
C ARG A 132 -5.04 -13.69 -0.63
N GLN A 133 -3.80 -13.27 -0.89
CA GLN A 133 -3.38 -12.56 -2.08
C GLN A 133 -2.42 -13.46 -2.87
N HIS A 134 -2.88 -13.92 -4.03
CA HIS A 134 -2.21 -14.92 -4.85
C HIS A 134 -1.76 -14.32 -6.17
N PHE A 135 -0.54 -14.63 -6.59
CA PHE A 135 0.04 -14.16 -7.84
C PHE A 135 0.67 -15.34 -8.58
N SER A 136 0.32 -15.53 -9.86
CA SER A 136 1.02 -16.47 -10.74
C SER A 136 2.41 -15.98 -11.16
N GLY A 137 2.71 -14.72 -10.84
CA GLY A 137 3.97 -14.05 -11.05
C GLY A 137 3.86 -12.61 -10.54
N LEU A 138 4.90 -12.11 -9.89
CA LEU A 138 4.95 -10.74 -9.37
C LEU A 138 6.32 -10.18 -9.69
N SER A 139 6.37 -9.24 -10.62
CA SER A 139 7.62 -8.61 -11.05
C SER A 139 7.86 -7.27 -10.40
N GLU A 140 6.79 -6.55 -10.06
CA GLU A 140 6.86 -5.19 -9.54
C GLU A 140 5.68 -4.85 -8.63
N LEU A 141 5.95 -3.89 -7.74
CA LEU A 141 5.04 -3.31 -6.78
C LEU A 141 5.27 -1.80 -6.73
N TYR A 142 4.29 -1.07 -6.24
CA TYR A 142 4.33 0.39 -6.12
C TYR A 142 4.13 0.78 -4.68
N PHE A 143 5.13 1.43 -4.09
CA PHE A 143 5.11 1.88 -2.70
C PHE A 143 4.80 3.37 -2.69
N TYR A 144 3.72 3.74 -2.00
CA TYR A 144 3.32 5.13 -1.79
C TYR A 144 3.67 5.52 -0.36
N ALA A 145 4.46 6.57 -0.22
CA ALA A 145 4.86 7.06 1.08
C ALA A 145 3.67 7.68 1.84
N GLU A 146 3.62 7.47 3.15
CA GLU A 146 2.65 8.17 3.99
C GLU A 146 3.10 9.61 4.23
N THR A 147 2.28 10.58 3.85
CA THR A 147 2.45 11.98 4.25
C THR A 147 1.83 12.19 5.62
N SER A 148 2.51 12.94 6.50
CA SER A 148 2.19 13.19 7.91
C SER A 148 0.79 13.76 8.22
N ASP A 149 -0.01 14.09 7.21
CA ASP A 149 -1.30 14.78 7.34
C ASP A 149 -2.53 13.84 7.40
N GLN A 150 -2.36 12.53 7.25
CA GLN A 150 -3.47 11.58 7.33
C GLN A 150 -3.26 10.60 8.47
N SER A 151 -4.27 10.53 9.34
CA SER A 151 -4.37 9.62 10.48
C SER A 151 -3.81 8.23 10.14
N SER A 152 -2.72 7.87 10.81
CA SER A 152 -1.99 6.60 10.65
C SER A 152 -2.88 5.39 10.95
N PHE A 153 -3.76 5.03 10.02
CA PHE A 153 -4.58 3.83 10.09
C PHE A 153 -3.72 2.57 9.87
N SER A 154 -2.60 2.71 9.15
CA SER A 154 -1.62 1.65 8.90
C SER A 154 -0.65 1.44 10.08
N GLY A 155 -0.33 2.50 10.83
CA GLY A 155 0.66 2.50 11.90
C GLY A 155 2.12 2.34 11.43
N TYR A 156 2.36 2.32 10.11
CA TYR A 156 3.67 2.29 9.48
C TYR A 156 3.87 3.57 8.69
N ASP A 157 4.75 4.46 9.16
CA ASP A 157 5.26 5.54 8.30
C ASP A 157 6.08 4.89 7.19
N ILE A 158 5.44 4.60 6.05
CA ILE A 158 6.15 4.20 4.84
C ILE A 158 6.90 5.44 4.36
N ALA A 159 8.09 5.68 4.91
CA ALA A 159 8.95 6.77 4.45
C ALA A 159 9.62 6.40 3.12
N SER A 160 10.01 5.13 2.97
CA SER A 160 10.60 4.57 1.74
C SER A 160 10.61 3.04 1.77
N PRO A 161 10.83 2.36 0.62
CA PRO A 161 11.01 0.90 0.57
C PRO A 161 12.15 0.39 1.47
N ASN A 162 13.18 1.18 1.74
CA ASN A 162 14.28 0.83 2.66
C ASN A 162 13.83 0.57 4.10
N SER A 163 12.66 1.05 4.49
CA SER A 163 12.09 0.75 5.81
C SER A 163 11.56 -0.68 5.92
N PHE A 164 11.53 -1.43 4.81
CA PHE A 164 11.01 -2.79 4.72
C PHE A 164 12.11 -3.82 4.41
N VAL A 165 11.86 -5.03 4.88
CA VAL A 165 12.57 -6.26 4.49
C VAL A 165 11.55 -7.19 3.86
N LEU A 166 11.88 -7.76 2.71
CA LEU A 166 11.10 -8.86 2.12
C LEU A 166 11.63 -10.19 2.63
N VAL A 167 10.73 -11.05 3.09
CA VAL A 167 11.09 -12.38 3.58
C VAL A 167 10.28 -13.47 2.90
N LYS A 168 10.88 -14.67 2.80
CA LYS A 168 10.19 -15.92 2.51
C LYS A 168 9.75 -16.58 3.83
N LEU A 169 8.49 -16.96 3.90
CA LEU A 169 7.88 -17.58 5.07
C LEU A 169 7.90 -19.11 4.98
N ASP A 170 8.11 -19.75 6.12
CA ASP A 170 7.98 -21.19 6.26
C ASP A 170 6.51 -21.57 6.34
N LYS A 171 5.99 -22.19 5.28
CA LYS A 171 4.63 -22.68 5.22
C LYS A 171 4.47 -23.99 6.02
N THR A 172 3.40 -24.05 6.81
CA THR A 172 2.93 -25.26 7.50
C THR A 172 1.50 -25.59 7.03
N SER A 173 0.88 -26.61 7.62
CA SER A 173 -0.50 -27.00 7.27
C SER A 173 -1.54 -25.91 7.56
N ASN A 174 -1.31 -25.03 8.55
CA ASN A 174 -2.30 -24.06 9.02
C ASN A 174 -1.75 -22.64 9.22
N THR A 175 -0.42 -22.47 9.19
CA THR A 175 0.25 -21.21 9.50
C THR A 175 1.44 -20.97 8.59
N ARG A 176 1.87 -19.71 8.51
CA ARG A 176 3.12 -19.29 7.88
C ARG A 176 3.99 -18.65 8.93
N GLU A 177 5.25 -19.04 8.97
CA GLU A 177 6.15 -18.75 10.09
C GLU A 177 7.43 -18.06 9.61
N LEU A 178 7.97 -17.15 10.41
CA LEU A 178 9.27 -16.52 10.17
C LEU A 178 10.14 -16.68 11.40
N GLU A 179 11.38 -17.12 11.24
CA GLU A 179 12.35 -17.13 12.34
C GLU A 179 12.92 -15.73 12.56
N ILE A 180 12.72 -15.18 13.75
CA ILE A 180 13.10 -13.79 14.11
C ILE A 180 14.19 -13.75 15.20
N GLY A 181 14.74 -14.91 15.55
CA GLY A 181 15.83 -15.02 16.50
C GLY A 181 15.95 -16.42 17.10
N SER A 182 17.10 -16.67 17.72
CA SER A 182 17.38 -17.90 18.45
C SER A 182 18.08 -17.60 19.77
N ALA A 183 17.86 -18.45 20.78
CA ALA A 183 18.47 -18.28 22.10
C ALA A 183 18.82 -19.63 22.74
N ASN A 184 19.97 -19.71 23.41
CA ASN A 184 20.34 -20.75 24.37
C ASN A 184 20.94 -20.11 25.65
N ILE A 185 21.45 -20.90 26.60
CA ILE A 185 22.04 -20.37 27.85
C ILE A 185 23.37 -19.61 27.67
N ILE A 186 23.96 -19.61 26.47
CA ILE A 186 25.29 -19.04 26.18
C ILE A 186 25.20 -17.84 25.22
N ALA A 187 24.29 -17.89 24.25
CA ALA A 187 24.17 -16.94 23.16
C ALA A 187 22.70 -16.73 22.76
N SER A 188 22.37 -15.48 22.46
CA SER A 188 21.13 -15.07 21.84
C SER A 188 21.44 -14.31 20.55
N ASN A 189 20.77 -14.70 19.46
CA ASN A 189 20.79 -14.01 18.18
C ASN A 189 19.42 -13.40 17.92
N VAL A 190 19.43 -12.14 17.52
CA VAL A 190 18.24 -11.35 17.21
C VAL A 190 18.36 -10.92 15.75
N GLY A 191 17.38 -11.30 14.91
CA GLY A 191 17.38 -10.97 13.49
C GLY A 191 16.71 -12.02 12.62
N ILE A 192 16.44 -11.64 11.37
CA ILE A 192 15.95 -12.53 10.32
C ILE A 192 17.16 -13.30 9.77
N ASN A 193 17.00 -14.60 9.54
CA ASN A 193 18.04 -15.39 8.89
C ASN A 193 18.21 -14.95 7.43
N GLY A 194 19.46 -14.80 6.97
CA GLY A 194 19.76 -14.26 5.64
C GLY A 194 19.21 -15.12 4.50
N ASP A 195 19.04 -16.42 4.73
CA ASP A 195 18.41 -17.37 3.79
C ASP A 195 16.91 -17.13 3.58
N GLN A 196 16.22 -16.52 4.56
CA GLN A 196 14.82 -16.15 4.47
C GLN A 196 14.64 -14.73 3.93
N THR A 197 15.70 -13.93 3.80
CA THR A 197 15.62 -12.59 3.23
C THR A 197 15.68 -12.66 1.71
N VAL A 198 14.77 -11.96 1.05
CA VAL A 198 14.71 -11.87 -0.41
C VAL A 198 15.13 -10.46 -0.81
N GLN A 199 16.07 -10.36 -1.75
CA GLN A 199 16.49 -9.07 -2.27
C GLN A 199 15.43 -8.50 -3.23
N PHE A 200 15.25 -7.18 -3.13
CA PHE A 200 14.48 -6.40 -4.08
C PHE A 200 15.21 -5.08 -4.32
N ASP A 201 14.97 -4.50 -5.48
CA ASP A 201 15.49 -3.21 -5.89
C ASP A 201 14.33 -2.22 -6.02
N PHE A 202 14.63 -0.93 -6.06
CA PHE A 202 13.59 0.09 -6.25
C PHE A 202 14.13 1.37 -6.88
N ASP A 203 13.25 2.06 -7.61
CA ASP A 203 13.47 3.39 -8.17
C ASP A 203 12.39 4.35 -7.64
N GLU A 204 12.75 5.58 -7.28
CA GLU A 204 11.77 6.64 -7.07
C GLU A 204 11.31 7.17 -8.43
N ILE A 205 10.04 6.95 -8.77
CA ILE A 205 9.46 7.29 -10.08
C ILE A 205 8.70 8.62 -10.06
N ALA A 206 8.31 9.07 -8.88
CA ALA A 206 7.79 10.40 -8.58
C ALA A 206 7.97 10.66 -7.07
N ALA A 207 7.81 11.91 -6.63
CA ALA A 207 8.03 12.28 -5.23
C ALA A 207 7.18 11.42 -4.27
N GLY A 208 7.84 10.58 -3.47
CA GLY A 208 7.17 9.67 -2.53
C GLY A 208 6.47 8.46 -3.18
N ILE A 209 6.73 8.19 -4.45
CA ILE A 209 6.20 7.04 -5.21
C ILE A 209 7.38 6.21 -5.72
N TYR A 210 7.46 4.97 -5.27
CA TYR A 210 8.57 4.08 -5.59
C TYR A 210 8.10 2.86 -6.34
N ARG A 211 8.79 2.52 -7.43
CA ARG A 211 8.65 1.24 -8.11
C ARG A 211 9.61 0.26 -7.45
N VAL A 212 9.08 -0.78 -6.83
CA VAL A 212 9.82 -1.90 -6.24
C VAL A 212 9.78 -3.07 -7.21
N TYR A 213 10.92 -3.69 -7.49
CA TYR A 213 11.01 -4.78 -8.45
C TYR A 213 12.04 -5.84 -8.01
N PHE A 214 11.95 -7.01 -8.63
CA PHE A 214 12.82 -8.14 -8.32
C PHE A 214 13.78 -8.40 -9.49
N SER A 215 15.08 -8.42 -9.20
CA SER A 215 16.13 -8.74 -10.18
C SER A 215 15.98 -10.16 -10.74
N GLU A 216 15.41 -11.08 -9.97
CA GLU A 216 15.04 -12.42 -10.40
C GLU A 216 13.56 -12.69 -10.07
N ALA A 217 12.90 -13.51 -10.89
CA ALA A 217 11.53 -13.92 -10.62
C ALA A 217 11.45 -14.68 -9.29
N LEU A 218 10.50 -14.28 -8.44
CA LEU A 218 10.27 -14.95 -7.17
C LEU A 218 9.86 -16.41 -7.41
N ALA A 219 10.53 -17.34 -6.75
CA ALA A 219 10.15 -18.75 -6.77
C ALA A 219 8.79 -18.96 -6.08
N PRO A 220 8.04 -20.04 -6.39
CA PRO A 220 6.82 -20.36 -5.67
C PRO A 220 7.02 -20.41 -4.14
N GLY A 221 6.09 -19.82 -3.41
CA GLY A 221 6.21 -19.69 -1.95
C GLY A 221 5.34 -18.59 -1.33
N GLU A 222 5.50 -18.44 -0.02
CA GLU A 222 4.83 -17.42 0.78
C GLU A 222 5.83 -16.33 1.13
N TYR A 223 5.46 -15.07 0.92
CA TYR A 223 6.33 -13.93 1.11
C TYR A 223 5.64 -12.85 1.93
N ALA A 224 6.43 -12.01 2.59
CA ALA A 224 5.91 -10.84 3.30
C ALA A 224 6.89 -9.68 3.34
N PHE A 225 6.39 -8.46 3.13
CA PHE A 225 7.12 -7.25 3.49
C PHE A 225 6.87 -6.92 4.96
N LEU A 226 7.97 -6.81 5.70
CA LEU A 226 7.98 -6.47 7.13
C LEU A 226 8.72 -5.16 7.33
N HIS A 227 8.16 -4.26 8.12
CA HIS A 227 8.85 -3.03 8.45
C HIS A 227 9.96 -3.28 9.47
N ALA A 228 11.19 -2.95 9.11
CA ALA A 228 12.41 -3.30 9.83
C ALA A 228 12.41 -2.79 11.29
N ALA A 229 11.87 -1.59 11.53
CA ALA A 229 11.85 -0.97 12.86
C ALA A 229 11.12 -1.81 13.94
N TYR A 230 10.17 -2.66 13.54
CA TYR A 230 9.36 -3.42 14.49
C TYR A 230 9.94 -4.80 14.81
N LEU A 231 10.93 -5.28 14.04
CA LEU A 231 11.56 -6.57 14.27
C LEU A 231 12.24 -6.65 15.65
N SER A 232 12.86 -5.56 16.12
CA SER A 232 13.56 -5.47 17.40
C SER A 232 12.65 -5.53 18.64
N VAL A 233 11.39 -5.14 18.47
CA VAL A 233 10.40 -5.08 19.56
C VAL A 233 9.92 -6.50 19.95
N TYR A 234 9.80 -7.42 18.99
CA TYR A 234 9.33 -8.79 19.27
C TYR A 234 10.31 -9.64 20.09
N VAL A 235 11.59 -9.27 20.08
CA VAL A 235 12.70 -10.06 20.62
C VAL A 235 13.12 -9.58 22.00
N SER A 236 12.84 -8.32 22.34
CA SER A 236 13.27 -7.68 23.59
C SER A 236 12.24 -7.77 24.73
N SER A 237 10.94 -7.66 24.44
CA SER A 237 9.90 -7.53 25.47
C SER A 237 9.04 -8.78 25.69
N GLY A 238 9.51 -9.94 25.21
CA GLY A 238 8.70 -11.15 25.15
C GLY A 238 7.55 -11.00 24.15
N MET A 239 7.15 -12.10 23.54
CA MET A 239 6.26 -12.17 22.37
C MET A 239 4.80 -11.72 22.60
N SER A 240 4.54 -10.92 23.64
CA SER A 240 3.22 -10.56 24.18
C SER A 240 2.94 -9.05 24.26
N SER A 241 3.85 -8.17 23.85
CA SER A 241 3.84 -6.77 24.31
C SER A 241 3.64 -5.68 23.24
N VAL A 242 3.20 -5.99 22.02
CA VAL A 242 2.89 -4.94 21.04
C VAL A 242 1.48 -5.10 20.48
N GLY A 243 0.50 -4.54 21.19
CA GLY A 243 -0.84 -4.36 20.63
C GLY A 243 -0.80 -3.33 19.51
N GLY A 244 -1.28 -3.68 18.32
CA GLY A 244 -1.66 -2.72 17.27
C GLY A 244 -0.68 -2.50 16.11
N GLN A 245 0.62 -2.74 16.29
CA GLN A 245 1.68 -2.41 15.30
C GLN A 245 2.33 -3.63 14.63
N ASN A 246 1.52 -4.69 14.48
CA ASN A 246 1.98 -6.06 14.25
C ASN A 246 1.40 -6.61 12.95
N ARG A 247 1.85 -6.09 11.81
CA ARG A 247 1.29 -6.43 10.49
C ARG A 247 2.38 -6.79 9.50
N ALA A 248 2.02 -7.59 8.52
CA ALA A 248 2.85 -8.00 7.39
C ALA A 248 2.05 -7.84 6.11
N PHE A 249 2.66 -7.30 5.05
CA PHE A 249 2.04 -7.30 3.73
C PHE A 249 2.40 -8.62 3.04
N ASP A 250 1.53 -9.62 3.17
CA ASP A 250 1.80 -11.00 2.78
C ASP A 250 1.15 -11.40 1.46
N PHE A 251 1.85 -12.20 0.67
CA PHE A 251 1.37 -12.71 -0.61
C PHE A 251 1.96 -14.08 -0.94
N SER A 252 1.25 -14.80 -1.81
CA SER A 252 1.65 -16.11 -2.33
C SER A 252 2.08 -15.98 -3.79
N ILE A 253 3.22 -16.59 -4.13
CA ILE A 253 3.61 -16.85 -5.53
C ILE A 253 3.32 -18.32 -5.83
N GLU A 254 2.57 -18.57 -6.90
CA GLU A 254 2.14 -19.92 -7.34
C GLU A 254 3.12 -20.58 -8.32
#